data_AF-A0A1I0CQY0-F1
#
_entry.id   AF-A0A1I0CQY0-F1
#
_cell.length_a   1.000
_cell.length_b   1.000
_cell.length_c   1.000
_cell.angle_alpha   90.00
_cell.angle_beta   90.00
_cell.angle_gamma   90.00
#
_symmetry.space_group_name_H-M   'P 1'
#
loop_
_entity.id
_entity.type
_entity.pdbx_description
1 polymer ?
#
loop_
_entity_poly.entity_id
_entity_poly.type
_entity_poly.pdbx_seq_one_letter_code
_entity_poly.pdbx_strand_id
1 'polypeptide(L)'
;MDITYNEWGMGYIYLINNCRRHENGIKKINYTLKPDNNLSHQLNKLNWPDKKYVAARDEDFIEEFQNNLDNNLYIKGIEFEMRSGEFNNMIDNYQIKSFKIDDNQYYCVCFAPAKEIFDSENHIYAFSEKKDAFAIFNLKKQTSYKIAFFKALIFKEDSPYNIEHFKTLKIY
;
A
#
# COMPACT_ATOMS: atom_id res chain seq x y z
N MET A 1 -7.59 -3.69 -14.31
CA MET A 1 -8.65 -3.54 -13.28
C MET A 1 -7.85 -3.38 -12.02
N ASP A 2 -7.89 -2.21 -11.39
CA ASP A 2 -6.77 -1.84 -10.51
C ASP A 2 -7.23 -1.43 -9.11
N ILE A 3 -8.41 -0.83 -8.96
CA ILE A 3 -9.17 -0.78 -7.71
C ILE A 3 -10.63 -1.09 -7.99
N THR A 4 -11.24 -2.00 -7.22
CA THR A 4 -12.67 -2.33 -7.32
C THR A 4 -13.38 -2.05 -6.01
N TYR A 5 -14.64 -1.64 -6.09
CA TYR A 5 -15.54 -1.50 -4.95
C TYR A 5 -16.92 -2.07 -5.32
N ASN A 6 -17.59 -2.74 -4.38
CA ASN A 6 -18.94 -3.27 -4.61
C ASN A 6 -19.97 -2.75 -3.60
N GLU A 7 -21.25 -2.98 -3.89
CA GLU A 7 -22.39 -2.59 -3.06
C GLU A 7 -22.42 -3.25 -1.66
N TRP A 8 -21.58 -4.27 -1.44
CA TRP A 8 -21.44 -4.99 -0.18
C TRP A 8 -20.40 -4.35 0.74
N GLY A 9 -19.78 -3.24 0.31
CA GLY A 9 -18.76 -2.55 1.09
C GLY A 9 -17.40 -3.24 1.03
N MET A 10 -17.11 -4.01 -0.03
CA MET A 10 -15.83 -4.70 -0.20
C MET A 10 -14.99 -4.02 -1.28
N GLY A 11 -13.72 -3.82 -0.96
CA GLY A 11 -12.70 -3.23 -1.82
C GLY A 11 -11.61 -4.22 -2.21
N TYR A 12 -11.02 -4.03 -3.39
CA TYR A 12 -9.78 -4.71 -3.77
C TYR A 12 -8.83 -3.77 -4.50
N ILE A 13 -7.55 -3.75 -4.11
CA ILE A 13 -6.47 -3.03 -4.82
C ILE A 13 -5.53 -4.05 -5.47
N TYR A 14 -5.29 -3.93 -6.77
CA TYR A 14 -4.28 -4.71 -7.49
C TYR A 14 -2.96 -3.94 -7.49
N LEU A 15 -1.96 -4.44 -6.74
CA LEU A 15 -0.65 -3.80 -6.62
C LEU A 15 0.34 -4.23 -7.70
N ILE A 16 0.18 -5.43 -8.25
CA ILE A 16 0.97 -5.93 -9.38
C ILE A 16 0.04 -6.13 -10.56
N ASN A 17 0.45 -5.62 -11.73
CA ASN A 17 -0.34 -5.69 -12.94
C ASN A 17 -0.51 -7.15 -13.40
N ASN A 18 -1.69 -7.72 -13.14
CA ASN A 18 -2.03 -9.10 -13.53
C ASN A 18 -3.23 -9.17 -14.48
N CYS A 19 -3.77 -8.05 -14.96
CA CYS A 19 -5.04 -8.06 -15.70
C CYS A 19 -4.89 -7.68 -17.18
N ARG A 20 -5.18 -8.66 -18.05
CA ARG A 20 -5.64 -8.45 -19.42
C ARG A 20 -7.12 -8.01 -19.39
N ARG A 21 -7.43 -6.85 -20.02
CA ARG A 21 -8.75 -6.37 -20.56
C ARG A 21 -9.85 -5.82 -19.63
N HIS A 22 -10.41 -4.66 -20.03
CA HIS A 22 -11.77 -4.35 -20.56
C HIS A 22 -12.08 -2.85 -20.33
N GLU A 23 -12.50 -2.15 -21.40
CA GLU A 23 -12.41 -0.68 -21.54
C GLU A 23 -13.65 0.12 -21.12
N ASN A 24 -14.72 -0.51 -20.64
CA ASN A 24 -15.98 0.20 -20.43
C ASN A 24 -16.19 0.59 -18.96
N GLY A 25 -16.45 1.88 -18.70
CA GLY A 25 -16.83 2.43 -17.38
C GLY A 25 -15.70 3.08 -16.55
N ILE A 26 -14.54 3.34 -17.14
CA ILE A 26 -13.30 3.66 -16.42
C ILE A 26 -13.25 5.11 -15.90
N LYS A 27 -13.12 5.30 -14.58
CA LYS A 27 -12.57 6.54 -14.01
C LYS A 27 -11.08 6.36 -13.72
N LYS A 28 -10.23 7.14 -14.40
CA LYS A 28 -8.81 7.20 -14.07
C LYS A 28 -8.64 7.94 -12.75
N ILE A 29 -7.83 7.39 -11.84
CA ILE A 29 -7.49 8.08 -10.60
C ILE A 29 -6.59 9.27 -10.96
N ASN A 30 -6.97 10.47 -10.51
CA ASN A 30 -6.07 11.60 -10.57
C ASN A 30 -4.93 11.35 -9.60
N TYR A 31 -3.71 11.31 -10.10
CA TYR A 31 -2.52 11.17 -9.27
C TYR A 31 -1.69 12.43 -9.34
N THR A 32 -0.94 12.66 -8.28
CA THR A 32 0.14 13.64 -8.26
C THR A 32 1.44 12.89 -7.99
N LEU A 33 2.41 12.99 -8.89
CA LEU A 33 3.78 12.54 -8.64
C LEU A 33 4.60 13.75 -8.16
N LYS A 34 5.09 13.71 -6.92
CA LYS A 34 5.91 14.77 -6.34
C LYS A 34 7.21 14.21 -5.76
N PRO A 35 8.37 14.80 -6.08
CA PRO A 35 9.59 14.59 -5.30
C PRO A 35 9.33 15.02 -3.85
N ASP A 36 9.71 14.19 -2.89
CA ASP A 36 9.60 14.48 -1.46
C ASP A 36 10.92 14.16 -0.75
N ASN A 37 11.77 15.17 -0.66
CA ASN A 37 13.08 15.07 -0.01
C ASN A 37 12.98 14.87 1.50
N ASN A 38 11.81 15.10 2.11
CA ASN A 38 11.58 14.91 3.54
C ASN A 38 10.99 13.54 3.88
N LEU A 39 10.65 12.73 2.87
CA LEU A 39 9.95 11.47 3.09
C LEU A 39 10.76 10.52 3.95
N SER A 40 12.07 10.42 3.76
CA SER A 40 12.95 9.59 4.60
C SER A 40 12.84 9.96 6.08
N HIS A 41 12.79 11.27 6.40
CA HIS A 41 12.60 11.72 7.78
C HIS A 41 11.18 11.42 8.31
N GLN A 42 10.15 11.45 7.46
CA GLN A 42 8.80 11.02 7.85
C GLN A 42 8.76 9.53 8.15
N LEU A 43 9.37 8.69 7.31
CA LEU A 43 9.44 7.24 7.48
C LEU A 43 10.22 6.81 8.73
N ASN A 44 11.25 7.56 9.12
CA ASN A 44 12.02 7.30 10.34
C ASN A 44 11.22 7.48 11.64
N LYS A 45 10.04 8.10 11.58
CA LYS A 45 9.16 8.27 12.76
C LYS A 45 8.27 7.06 13.02
N LEU A 46 8.14 6.16 12.06
CA LEU A 46 7.30 4.97 12.16
C LEU A 46 8.05 3.86 12.87
N ASN A 47 7.33 2.83 13.29
CA ASN A 47 7.92 1.63 13.84
C ASN A 47 8.55 0.78 12.72
N TRP A 48 9.80 0.36 12.91
CA TRP A 48 10.53 -0.55 12.02
C TRP A 48 10.88 -1.85 12.77
N PRO A 49 9.92 -2.78 12.93
CA PRO A 49 10.22 -4.06 13.55
C PRO A 49 11.30 -4.80 12.76
N ASP A 50 12.20 -5.50 13.47
CA ASP A 50 13.16 -6.41 12.85
C ASP A 50 12.49 -7.74 12.46
N LYS A 51 11.46 -7.64 11.63
CA LYS A 51 10.64 -8.76 11.16
C LYS A 51 10.10 -8.46 9.76
N LYS A 52 10.02 -9.49 8.91
CA LYS A 52 9.38 -9.38 7.59
C LYS A 52 7.87 -9.43 7.70
N TYR A 53 7.20 -8.94 6.69
CA TYR A 53 5.74 -8.92 6.60
C TYR A 53 5.10 -10.28 6.91
N VAL A 54 5.55 -11.35 6.24
CA VAL A 54 4.95 -12.69 6.39
C VAL A 54 5.11 -13.23 7.81
N ALA A 55 6.31 -13.10 8.39
CA ALA A 55 6.53 -13.52 9.78
C ALA A 55 5.70 -12.70 10.77
N ALA A 56 5.55 -11.39 10.54
CA ALA A 56 4.73 -10.53 11.40
C ALA A 56 3.23 -10.83 11.28
N ARG A 57 2.76 -11.17 10.07
CA ARG A 57 1.41 -11.66 9.82
C ARG A 57 1.12 -12.99 10.52
N ASP A 58 2.11 -13.86 10.67
CA ASP A 58 1.89 -15.17 11.29
C ASP A 58 1.95 -15.10 12.83
N GLU A 59 2.60 -14.09 13.39
CA GLU A 59 2.88 -14.00 14.83
C GLU A 59 2.27 -12.78 15.55
N ASP A 60 2.23 -11.62 14.90
CA ASP A 60 2.00 -10.33 15.57
C ASP A 60 0.62 -9.71 15.29
N PHE A 61 0.04 -9.98 14.13
CA PHE A 61 -1.25 -9.44 13.71
C PHE A 61 -1.91 -10.34 12.67
N ILE A 62 -3.23 -10.22 12.52
CA ILE A 62 -3.93 -10.71 11.34
C ILE A 62 -4.18 -9.55 10.37
N GLU A 63 -4.33 -9.87 9.10
CA GLU A 63 -4.77 -8.90 8.09
C GLU A 63 -6.28 -8.66 8.25
N GLU A 64 -6.78 -7.49 7.83
CA GLU A 64 -8.23 -7.22 7.79
C GLU A 64 -8.97 -8.28 6.98
N PHE A 65 -8.46 -8.55 5.78
CA PHE A 65 -8.76 -9.70 4.94
C PHE A 65 -7.44 -10.28 4.41
N GLN A 66 -7.48 -11.50 3.89
CA GLN A 66 -6.26 -12.17 3.44
C GLN A 66 -5.63 -11.44 2.24
N ASN A 67 -4.46 -10.83 2.45
CA ASN A 67 -3.72 -10.21 1.36
C ASN A 67 -3.16 -11.28 0.43
N ASN A 68 -3.26 -11.01 -0.87
CA ASN A 68 -2.80 -11.90 -1.91
C ASN A 68 -1.30 -11.72 -2.11
N LEU A 69 -0.54 -12.80 -1.93
CA LEU A 69 0.90 -12.82 -2.17
C LEU A 69 1.23 -13.40 -3.56
N ASP A 70 2.37 -12.98 -4.12
CA ASP A 70 3.02 -13.66 -5.24
C ASP A 70 3.94 -14.79 -4.75
N ASN A 71 4.61 -15.48 -5.68
CA ASN A 71 5.51 -16.60 -5.35
C ASN A 71 6.77 -16.16 -4.59
N ASN A 72 7.07 -14.86 -4.56
CA ASN A 72 8.20 -14.27 -3.85
C ASN A 72 7.76 -13.53 -2.58
N LEU A 73 6.52 -13.75 -2.13
CA LEU A 73 5.93 -13.19 -0.91
C LEU A 73 5.68 -11.67 -0.95
N TYR A 74 5.68 -11.05 -2.13
CA TYR A 74 5.21 -9.67 -2.29
C TYR A 74 3.69 -9.62 -2.32
N ILE A 75 3.10 -8.58 -1.74
CA ILE A 75 1.66 -8.37 -1.84
C ILE A 75 1.32 -7.95 -3.28
N LYS A 76 0.57 -8.80 -3.99
CA LYS A 76 0.04 -8.50 -5.34
C LYS A 76 -1.36 -7.89 -5.31
N GLY A 77 -2.08 -8.04 -4.21
CA GLY A 77 -3.31 -7.30 -3.99
C GLY A 77 -3.88 -7.42 -2.59
N ILE A 78 -4.77 -6.49 -2.28
CA ILE A 78 -5.27 -6.20 -0.94
C ILE A 78 -6.77 -6.18 -0.99
N GLU A 79 -7.40 -6.99 -0.15
CA GLU A 79 -8.85 -6.97 0.10
C GLU A 79 -9.11 -6.24 1.42
N PHE A 80 -10.17 -5.44 1.46
CA PHE A 80 -10.47 -4.59 2.61
C PHE A 80 -11.96 -4.23 2.67
N GLU A 81 -12.47 -3.99 3.88
CA GLU A 81 -13.80 -3.41 4.07
C GLU A 81 -13.68 -1.94 3.71
N MET A 82 -14.63 -1.46 2.94
CA MET A 82 -14.62 -0.10 2.46
C MET A 82 -16.04 0.43 2.45
N ARG A 83 -16.35 1.34 3.37
CA ARG A 83 -17.58 2.11 3.28
C ARG A 83 -17.43 3.15 2.18
N SER A 84 -18.53 3.53 1.51
CA SER A 84 -18.50 4.47 0.38
C SER A 84 -17.76 5.79 0.68
N GLY A 85 -17.83 6.30 1.91
CA GLY A 85 -17.08 7.47 2.35
C GLY A 85 -15.56 7.25 2.45
N GLU A 86 -15.13 6.06 2.88
CA GLU A 86 -13.72 5.69 3.00
C GLU A 86 -13.07 5.52 1.63
N PHE A 87 -13.83 4.99 0.67
CA PHE A 87 -13.39 4.92 -0.72
C PHE A 87 -13.10 6.29 -1.33
N ASN A 88 -14.06 7.21 -1.26
CA ASN A 88 -13.86 8.56 -1.79
C ASN A 88 -12.67 9.24 -1.12
N ASN A 89 -12.53 9.08 0.20
CA ASN A 89 -11.38 9.60 0.94
C ASN A 89 -10.05 9.00 0.44
N MET A 90 -9.97 7.70 0.17
CA MET A 90 -8.78 7.07 -0.42
C MET A 90 -8.47 7.65 -1.80
N ILE A 91 -9.47 7.76 -2.67
CA ILE A 91 -9.31 8.28 -4.04
C ILE A 91 -8.84 9.75 -4.02
N ASP A 92 -9.44 10.59 -3.18
CA ASP A 92 -9.10 12.02 -3.08
C ASP A 92 -7.70 12.25 -2.50
N ASN A 93 -7.19 11.30 -1.71
CA ASN A 93 -5.86 11.36 -1.11
C ASN A 93 -4.82 10.50 -1.84
N TYR A 94 -5.17 9.89 -2.98
CA TYR A 94 -4.25 9.06 -3.74
C TYR A 94 -3.07 9.90 -4.25
N GLN A 95 -1.86 9.55 -3.82
CA GLN A 95 -0.64 10.28 -4.16
C GLN A 95 0.51 9.33 -4.41
N ILE A 96 1.43 9.77 -5.26
CA ILE A 96 2.69 9.06 -5.51
C ILE A 96 3.82 10.03 -5.16
N LYS A 97 4.69 9.61 -4.25
CA LYS A 97 5.90 10.37 -3.90
C LYS A 97 7.13 9.66 -4.44
N SER A 98 8.10 10.42 -4.93
CA SER A 98 9.42 9.91 -5.30
C SER A 98 10.50 10.47 -4.40
N PHE A 99 11.49 9.66 -4.06
CA PHE A 99 12.58 10.04 -3.18
C PHE A 99 13.80 9.14 -3.43
N LYS A 100 14.98 9.58 -2.97
CA LYS A 100 16.21 8.81 -3.12
C LYS A 100 16.82 8.47 -1.77
N ILE A 101 17.36 7.26 -1.67
CA ILE A 101 18.19 6.80 -0.55
C ILE A 101 19.43 6.15 -1.18
N ASP A 102 20.62 6.62 -0.83
CA ASP A 102 21.91 6.07 -1.30
C ASP A 102 21.93 5.86 -2.82
N ASP A 103 21.59 6.90 -3.58
CA ASP A 103 21.45 6.92 -5.05
C ASP A 103 20.36 6.02 -5.66
N ASN A 104 19.65 5.25 -4.85
CA ASN A 104 18.55 4.41 -5.29
C ASN A 104 17.24 5.19 -5.32
N GLN A 105 16.49 5.05 -6.42
CA GLN A 105 15.17 5.66 -6.57
C GLN A 105 14.09 4.79 -5.90
N TYR A 106 13.29 5.42 -5.05
CA TYR A 106 12.13 4.83 -4.41
C TYR A 106 10.85 5.61 -4.74
N TYR A 107 9.74 4.89 -4.67
CA TYR A 107 8.39 5.42 -4.80
C TYR A 107 7.57 5.04 -3.57
N CYS A 108 6.70 5.95 -3.13
CA CYS A 108 5.71 5.69 -2.10
C CYS A 108 4.32 5.99 -2.66
N VAL A 109 3.49 4.95 -2.77
CA VAL A 109 2.10 5.04 -3.20
C VAL A 109 1.23 5.14 -1.97
N CYS A 110 0.59 6.29 -1.80
CA CYS A 110 -0.19 6.67 -0.64
C CYS A 110 -1.69 6.45 -0.92
N PHE A 111 -2.35 5.66 -0.09
CA PHE A 111 -3.80 5.38 -0.17
C PHE A 111 -4.59 6.08 0.95
N ALA A 112 -3.96 7.01 1.67
CA ALA A 112 -4.54 7.74 2.78
C ALA A 112 -3.88 9.12 2.91
N PRO A 113 -4.47 10.06 3.67
CA PRO A 113 -3.83 11.34 3.98
C PRO A 113 -2.46 11.16 4.64
N ALA A 114 -1.52 12.06 4.35
CA ALA A 114 -0.16 12.00 4.91
C ALA A 114 -0.13 11.88 6.44
N LYS A 115 -1.03 12.58 7.15
CA LYS A 115 -1.15 12.51 8.62
C LYS A 115 -1.46 11.09 9.13
N GLU A 116 -2.19 10.29 8.35
CA GLU A 116 -2.55 8.93 8.72
C GLU A 116 -1.49 7.92 8.32
N ILE A 117 -0.75 8.20 7.23
CA ILE A 117 0.33 7.34 6.76
C ILE A 117 1.54 7.47 7.68
N PHE A 118 1.93 8.69 8.02
CA PHE A 118 3.13 8.98 8.82
C PHE A 118 2.85 9.15 10.32
N ASP A 119 1.79 8.50 10.80
CA ASP A 119 1.52 8.35 12.22
C ASP A 119 2.61 7.46 12.85
N SER A 120 3.16 7.86 14.00
CA SER A 120 4.24 7.14 14.67
C SER A 120 3.83 5.76 15.17
N GLU A 121 2.53 5.48 15.31
CA GLU A 121 2.02 4.15 15.67
C GLU A 121 1.97 3.19 14.48
N ASN A 122 2.18 3.67 13.25
CA ASN A 122 2.23 2.80 12.08
C ASN A 122 3.54 2.02 12.02
N HIS A 123 3.47 0.87 11.34
CA HIS A 123 4.56 -0.08 11.22
C HIS A 123 4.95 -0.25 9.76
N ILE A 124 6.25 -0.31 9.50
CA ILE A 124 6.81 -0.58 8.17
C ILE A 124 7.37 -2.00 8.19
N TYR A 125 6.88 -2.84 7.27
CA TYR A 125 7.39 -4.19 7.09
C TYR A 125 8.00 -4.35 5.70
N ALA A 126 9.22 -4.86 5.64
CA ALA A 126 9.82 -5.31 4.39
C ALA A 126 9.19 -6.63 3.95
N PHE A 127 9.01 -6.81 2.64
CA PHE A 127 8.50 -8.08 2.11
C PHE A 127 9.59 -9.15 2.01
N SER A 128 10.81 -8.74 1.66
CA SER A 128 11.91 -9.65 1.33
C SER A 128 13.21 -9.26 2.03
N GLU A 129 14.23 -10.11 1.93
CA GLU A 129 15.60 -9.78 2.36
C GLU A 129 16.27 -8.71 1.50
N LYS A 130 15.81 -8.51 0.27
CA LYS A 130 16.33 -7.48 -0.61
C LYS A 130 16.00 -6.06 -0.13
N LYS A 131 14.98 -5.92 0.74
CA LYS A 131 14.51 -4.62 1.26
C LYS A 131 14.25 -3.63 0.11
N ASP A 132 13.71 -4.15 -0.98
CA ASP A 132 13.37 -3.45 -2.21
C ASP A 132 11.89 -3.01 -2.23
N ALA A 133 11.04 -3.59 -1.38
CA ALA A 133 9.68 -3.13 -1.16
C ALA A 133 9.18 -3.38 0.26
N PHE A 134 8.30 -2.48 0.69
CA PHE A 134 7.76 -2.37 2.03
C PHE A 134 6.29 -1.95 1.99
N ALA A 135 5.54 -2.29 3.02
CA ALA A 135 4.22 -1.73 3.24
C ALA A 135 4.10 -1.09 4.62
N ILE A 136 3.33 0.00 4.66
CA ILE A 136 2.96 0.70 5.89
C ILE A 136 1.59 0.20 6.33
N PHE A 137 1.50 -0.24 7.59
CA PHE A 137 0.27 -0.70 8.20
C PHE A 137 -0.03 0.08 9.48
N ASN A 138 -1.31 0.37 9.68
CA ASN A 138 -1.85 0.73 10.97
C ASN A 138 -2.31 -0.55 11.67
N LEU A 139 -1.76 -0.84 12.85
CA LEU A 139 -2.13 -2.03 13.62
C LEU A 139 -3.13 -1.63 14.72
N LYS A 140 -4.40 -2.00 14.56
CA LYS A 140 -5.41 -1.73 15.59
C LYS A 140 -5.54 -2.92 16.52
N LYS A 141 -5.39 -2.68 17.82
CA LYS A 141 -5.61 -3.70 18.84
C LYS A 141 -7.09 -4.03 18.95
N GLN A 142 -7.42 -5.30 18.77
CA GLN A 142 -8.65 -5.93 19.22
C GLN A 142 -8.40 -6.65 20.55
N THR A 143 -9.45 -7.23 21.14
CA THR A 143 -9.42 -7.82 22.48
C THR A 143 -8.18 -8.68 22.75
N SER A 144 -7.81 -9.57 21.83
CA SER A 144 -6.69 -10.51 21.98
C SER A 144 -5.68 -10.52 20.82
N TYR A 145 -5.91 -9.75 19.77
CA TYR A 145 -5.06 -9.74 18.56
C TYR A 145 -5.00 -8.34 17.95
N LYS A 146 -4.12 -8.13 16.99
CA LYS A 146 -4.05 -6.88 16.20
C LYS A 146 -4.57 -7.14 14.79
N ILE A 147 -5.30 -6.18 14.22
CA ILE A 147 -5.68 -6.18 12.81
C ILE A 147 -4.82 -5.15 12.08
N ALA A 148 -4.20 -5.56 10.97
CA ALA A 148 -3.41 -4.70 10.11
C ALA A 148 -4.26 -4.07 9.01
N PHE A 149 -4.24 -2.73 8.95
CA PHE A 149 -4.88 -1.93 7.91
C PHE A 149 -3.80 -1.30 7.04
N PHE A 150 -3.83 -1.60 5.74
CA PHE A 150 -2.86 -1.09 4.78
C PHE A 150 -3.00 0.43 4.57
N LYS A 151 -1.88 1.14 4.48
CA LYS A 151 -1.84 2.61 4.31
C LYS A 151 -1.04 3.07 3.10
N ALA A 152 0.10 2.42 2.83
CA ALA A 152 0.97 2.78 1.72
C ALA A 152 1.87 1.63 1.29
N LEU A 153 2.26 1.65 0.02
CA LEU A 153 3.31 0.79 -0.55
C LEU A 153 4.55 1.65 -0.81
N ILE A 154 5.71 1.19 -0.35
CA ILE A 154 7.00 1.78 -0.70
C ILE A 154 7.77 0.75 -1.51
N PHE A 155 8.36 1.17 -2.62
CA PHE A 155 9.15 0.26 -3.44
C PHE A 155 10.27 0.96 -4.19
N LYS A 156 11.36 0.23 -4.37
CA LYS A 156 12.50 0.61 -5.19
C LYS A 156 12.14 0.44 -6.67
N GLU A 157 12.72 1.27 -7.53
CA GLU A 157 12.47 1.25 -8.97
C GLU A 157 12.76 -0.11 -9.66
N ASP A 158 13.68 -0.91 -9.12
CA ASP A 158 14.04 -2.25 -9.60
C ASP A 158 13.29 -3.40 -8.89
N SER A 159 12.32 -3.08 -8.04
CA SER A 159 11.45 -4.07 -7.39
C SER A 159 10.42 -4.66 -8.37
N PRO A 160 9.64 -5.68 -7.97
CA PRO A 160 8.55 -6.22 -8.79
C PRO A 160 7.38 -5.24 -9.07
N TYR A 161 7.35 -4.10 -8.39
CA TYR A 161 6.29 -3.10 -8.54
C TYR A 161 6.62 -2.09 -9.63
N ASN A 162 5.66 -1.81 -10.51
CA ASN A 162 5.84 -0.89 -11.64
C ASN A 162 5.15 0.45 -11.38
N ILE A 163 5.90 1.55 -11.37
CA ILE A 163 5.36 2.91 -11.18
C ILE A 163 4.32 3.30 -12.24
N GLU A 164 4.46 2.84 -13.49
CA GLU A 164 3.51 3.13 -14.56
C GLU A 164 2.15 2.47 -14.32
N HIS A 165 2.11 1.33 -13.62
CA HIS A 165 0.85 0.74 -13.15
C HIS A 165 0.12 1.70 -12.20
N PHE A 166 0.84 2.28 -11.23
CA PHE A 166 0.28 3.21 -10.25
C PHE A 166 -0.13 4.57 -10.85
N LYS A 167 0.53 5.03 -11.91
CA LYS A 167 0.15 6.25 -12.66
C LYS A 167 -1.09 6.06 -13.54
N THR A 168 -1.48 4.82 -13.79
CA THR A 168 -2.56 4.47 -14.72
C THR A 168 -3.73 3.76 -14.06
N LEU A 169 -3.77 3.69 -12.71
CA LEU A 169 -4.83 3.02 -11.96
C LEU A 169 -6.23 3.48 -12.39
N LYS A 170 -7.08 2.49 -12.60
CA LYS A 170 -8.48 2.63 -12.96
C LYS A 170 -9.38 2.15 -11.83
N ILE A 171 -10.41 2.93 -11.55
CA ILE A 171 -11.48 2.60 -10.62
C ILE A 171 -12.62 1.92 -11.38
N TYR A 172 -13.19 0.87 -10.78
CA TYR A 172 -14.41 0.19 -11.23
C TYR A 172 -15.40 -0.01 -10.09
#